data_AF-A0A9E5V993-F1
#
_entry.id   AF-A0A9E5V993-F1
#
_cell.length_a   1.000
_cell.length_b   1.000
_cell.length_c   1.000
_cell.angle_alpha   90.00
_cell.angle_beta   90.00
_cell.angle_gamma   90.00
#
_symmetry.space_group_name_H-M   'P 1'
#
loop_
_entity.id
_entity.type
_entity.pdbx_description
1 polymer ?
#
loop_
_entity_poly.entity_id
_entity_poly.type
_entity_poly.pdbx_seq_one_letter_code
_entity_poly.pdbx_strand_id
1 'polypeptide(L)'
;VRVTSGKVYDVAVDVRPGSETFGKWVGVELDSEKKQMFYIPAGFAHGFLVLSDSATFTYKCTDVYDPSGEGGIPWNDPTIAVDWPKLDIEYKTSEKDGKHTSFKDQSFEWAEKWL
;
A
#
# COMPACT_ATOMS: atom_id res chain seq x y z
N VAL A 1 2.71 9.72 3.58
CA VAL A 1 2.73 8.91 4.82
C VAL A 1 4.08 8.99 5.51
N ARG A 2 4.15 8.71 6.82
CA ARG A 2 5.39 8.66 7.62
C ARG A 2 5.22 7.81 8.87
N VAL A 3 6.35 7.46 9.49
CA VAL A 3 6.40 6.85 10.83
C VAL A 3 6.91 7.87 11.85
N THR A 4 6.26 7.95 13.01
CA THR A 4 6.64 8.86 14.12
C THR A 4 7.19 8.12 15.33
N SER A 5 7.02 6.79 15.40
CA SER A 5 7.66 5.87 16.35
C SER A 5 7.80 4.50 15.68
N GLY A 6 8.93 3.81 15.85
CA GLY A 6 9.19 2.52 15.24
C GLY A 6 9.63 2.58 13.76
N LYS A 7 9.44 1.48 13.04
CA LYS A 7 9.83 1.29 11.63
C LYS A 7 8.81 0.45 10.86
N VAL A 8 8.58 0.79 9.59
CA VAL A 8 7.75 0.00 8.67
C VAL A 8 8.41 -0.11 7.29
N TYR A 9 8.05 -1.14 6.53
CA TYR A 9 8.24 -1.19 5.09
C TYR A 9 6.93 -0.75 4.41
N ASP A 10 6.95 0.36 3.69
CA ASP A 10 5.79 1.00 3.08
C ASP A 10 5.81 0.82 1.56
N VAL A 11 4.68 0.43 0.96
CA VAL A 11 4.58 0.07 -0.45
C VAL A 11 3.47 0.85 -1.14
N ALA A 12 3.79 1.39 -2.31
CA ALA A 12 2.82 1.95 -3.23
C ALA A 12 2.80 1.15 -4.54
N VAL A 13 1.61 0.84 -5.05
CA VAL A 13 1.40 0.13 -6.33
C VAL A 13 0.66 1.04 -7.29
N ASP A 14 1.16 1.21 -8.50
CA ASP A 14 0.47 1.98 -9.53
C ASP A 14 -0.71 1.19 -10.09
N VAL A 15 -1.93 1.71 -9.90
CA VAL A 15 -3.17 1.06 -10.33
C VAL A 15 -3.91 1.85 -11.42
N ARG A 16 -3.22 2.77 -12.11
CA ARG A 16 -3.79 3.59 -13.19
C ARG A 16 -3.72 2.86 -14.54
N PRO A 17 -4.85 2.46 -15.14
CA PRO A 17 -4.84 1.80 -16.45
C PRO A 17 -4.21 2.70 -17.50
N GLY A 18 -3.23 2.20 -18.26
CA GLY A 18 -2.54 3.00 -19.29
C GLY A 18 -1.32 3.78 -18.79
N SER A 19 -1.03 3.78 -17.48
CA SER A 19 0.27 4.22 -16.98
C SER A 19 1.40 3.31 -17.49
N GLU A 20 2.55 3.90 -17.84
CA GLU A 20 3.76 3.14 -18.22
C GLU A 20 4.25 2.23 -17.08
N THR A 21 3.90 2.57 -15.84
CA THR A 21 4.26 1.81 -14.63
C THR A 21 3.08 1.05 -14.04
N PHE A 22 1.98 0.84 -14.77
CA PHE A 22 0.83 0.08 -14.28
C PHE A 22 1.23 -1.31 -13.75
N GLY A 23 0.77 -1.63 -12.54
CA GLY A 23 1.11 -2.87 -11.82
C GLY A 23 2.55 -2.92 -11.27
N LYS A 24 3.34 -1.84 -11.43
CA LYS A 24 4.64 -1.71 -10.76
C LYS A 24 4.46 -1.12 -9.37
N TRP A 25 5.44 -1.40 -8.52
CA TRP A 25 5.41 -0.98 -7.12
C TRP A 25 6.76 -0.40 -6.70
N VAL A 26 6.71 0.42 -5.65
CA VAL A 26 7.88 0.95 -4.95
C VAL A 26 7.70 0.64 -3.47
N GLY A 27 8.73 0.06 -2.85
CA GLY A 27 8.78 -0.21 -1.43
C GLY A 27 9.92 0.56 -0.76
N VAL A 28 9.64 1.18 0.38
CA VAL A 28 10.61 2.00 1.14
C VAL A 28 10.53 1.68 2.63
N GLU A 29 11.68 1.66 3.31
CA GLU A 29 11.70 1.67 4.77
C GLU A 29 11.40 3.09 5.28
N LEU A 30 10.39 3.22 6.14
CA LEU A 30 10.11 4.44 6.87
C LEU A 30 10.44 4.24 8.35
N ASP A 31 11.30 5.10 8.85
CA ASP A 31 11.88 5.01 10.18
C ASP A 31 11.68 6.32 10.94
N SER A 32 11.21 6.22 12.19
CA SER A 32 11.04 7.35 13.09
C SER A 32 12.33 8.14 13.35
N GLU A 33 13.50 7.50 13.30
CA GLU A 33 14.81 8.14 13.46
C GLU A 33 15.19 8.94 12.20
N LYS A 34 15.00 8.34 11.02
CA LYS A 34 15.32 8.96 9.72
C LYS A 34 14.31 10.04 9.33
N LYS A 35 13.10 10.02 9.91
CA LYS A 35 12.02 11.02 9.73
C LYS A 35 11.62 11.23 8.26
N GLN A 36 11.78 10.19 7.45
CA GLN A 36 11.41 10.19 6.04
C GLN A 36 9.90 10.30 5.86
N MET A 37 9.49 10.83 4.71
CA MET A 37 8.09 10.85 4.29
C MET A 37 8.00 10.28 2.88
N PHE A 38 6.96 9.49 2.63
CA PHE A 38 6.67 8.94 1.31
C PHE A 38 5.37 9.54 0.79
N TYR A 39 5.42 10.20 -0.35
CA TYR A 39 4.24 10.77 -1.00
C TYR A 39 3.68 9.76 -2.00
N ILE A 40 2.38 9.50 -1.92
CA ILE A 40 1.66 8.55 -2.75
C ILE A 40 0.56 9.35 -3.47
N PRO A 41 0.65 9.54 -4.80
CA PRO A 41 -0.36 10.24 -5.58
C PRO A 41 -1.71 9.51 -5.61
N ALA A 42 -2.78 10.20 -6.02
CA ALA A 42 -4.04 9.55 -6.35
C ALA A 42 -3.84 8.53 -7.50
N GLY A 43 -4.62 7.44 -7.49
CA GLY A 43 -4.46 6.35 -8.45
C GLY A 43 -3.39 5.32 -8.07
N PHE A 44 -2.87 5.34 -6.84
CA PHE A 44 -2.00 4.30 -6.29
C PHE A 44 -2.71 3.55 -5.16
N ALA A 45 -2.50 2.23 -5.09
CA ALA A 45 -2.80 1.45 -3.90
C ALA A 45 -1.65 1.57 -2.90
N HIS A 46 -1.94 1.47 -1.61
CA HIS A 46 -0.98 1.67 -0.51
C HIS A 46 -1.14 0.59 0.55
N GLY A 47 -0.02 0.09 1.08
CA GLY A 47 0.01 -0.83 2.21
C GLY A 47 1.38 -0.79 2.91
N PHE A 48 1.48 -1.35 4.12
CA PHE A 48 2.74 -1.38 4.87
C PHE A 48 2.86 -2.61 5.77
N LEU A 49 4.10 -2.98 6.08
CA LEU A 49 4.48 -4.03 7.03
C LEU A 49 5.26 -3.40 8.19
N VAL A 50 4.80 -3.61 9.43
CA VAL A 50 5.53 -3.15 10.62
C VAL A 50 6.78 -4.01 10.83
N LEU A 51 7.95 -3.38 11.00
CA LEU A 51 9.25 -4.06 11.14
C LEU A 51 9.80 -4.06 12.57
N SER A 52 9.29 -3.18 13.44
CA SER A 52 9.62 -3.12 14.87
C SER A 52 8.49 -3.68 15.73
N ASP A 53 8.71 -3.87 17.03
CA ASP A 53 7.68 -4.38 17.97
C ASP A 53 6.35 -3.59 17.90
N SER A 54 6.45 -2.29 17.65
CA SER A 54 5.31 -1.41 17.38
C SER A 54 5.72 -0.28 16.43
N ALA A 55 4.74 0.34 15.77
CA ALA A 55 4.96 1.56 15.03
C ALA A 55 3.76 2.51 15.14
N THR A 56 4.02 3.82 15.15
CA THR A 56 3.00 4.86 14.98
C THR A 56 3.09 5.39 13.55
N PHE A 57 2.11 5.01 12.74
CA PHE A 57 2.02 5.39 11.34
C PHE A 57 1.10 6.61 11.20
N THR A 58 1.52 7.63 10.45
CA THR A 58 0.78 8.87 10.27
C THR A 58 0.67 9.22 8.79
N TYR A 59 -0.53 9.55 8.35
CA TYR A 59 -0.80 9.94 6.98
C TYR A 59 -1.68 11.19 6.92
N LYS A 60 -1.46 11.97 5.87
CA LYS A 60 -2.29 13.12 5.51
C LYS A 60 -2.89 12.81 4.14
N CYS A 61 -4.21 12.84 4.05
CA CYS A 61 -4.92 12.63 2.79
C CYS A 61 -5.27 13.98 2.16
N THR A 62 -5.37 14.00 0.83
CA THR A 62 -5.86 15.14 0.06
C THR A 62 -7.39 15.19 -0.01
N ASP A 63 -8.07 14.18 0.52
CA ASP A 63 -9.53 14.06 0.54
C ASP A 63 -10.01 13.37 1.84
N VAL A 64 -11.32 13.39 2.08
CA VAL A 64 -11.97 12.75 3.23
C VAL A 64 -12.18 11.25 3.00
N TYR A 65 -12.23 10.48 4.09
CA TYR A 65 -12.49 9.05 4.01
C TYR A 65 -13.93 8.76 3.57
N ASP A 66 -14.07 7.95 2.52
CA ASP A 66 -15.33 7.41 2.04
C ASP A 66 -15.20 5.87 1.90
N PRO A 67 -15.82 5.08 2.79
CA PRO A 67 -15.75 3.62 2.73
C PRO A 67 -16.39 3.03 1.48
N SER A 68 -17.32 3.74 0.82
CA SER A 68 -18.01 3.24 -0.38
C SER A 68 -17.12 3.28 -1.62
N GLY A 69 -16.13 4.16 -1.64
CA GLY A 69 -15.11 4.27 -2.69
C GLY A 69 -13.86 3.44 -2.44
N GLU A 70 -13.82 2.66 -1.35
CA GLU A 70 -12.64 1.90 -0.97
C GLU A 70 -12.51 0.60 -1.79
N GLY A 71 -11.31 0.36 -2.31
CA GLY A 71 -10.91 -0.88 -2.97
C GLY A 71 -9.65 -1.45 -2.33
N GLY A 72 -9.14 -2.56 -2.87
CA GLY A 72 -7.89 -3.13 -2.40
C GLY A 72 -7.38 -4.25 -3.30
N ILE A 73 -6.14 -4.65 -3.05
CA ILE A 73 -5.44 -5.74 -3.72
C ILE A 73 -4.92 -6.65 -2.60
N PRO A 74 -4.99 -7.98 -2.73
CA PRO A 74 -4.33 -8.88 -1.80
C PRO A 74 -2.86 -8.50 -1.62
N TRP A 75 -2.39 -8.35 -0.38
CA TRP A 75 -1.01 -7.92 -0.12
C TRP A 75 0.04 -8.87 -0.73
N ASN A 76 -0.32 -10.14 -0.87
CA ASN A 76 0.47 -11.23 -1.46
C ASN A 76 0.05 -11.58 -2.89
N ASP A 77 -0.56 -10.64 -3.63
CA ASP A 77 -1.00 -10.87 -5.00
C ASP A 77 0.18 -11.29 -5.90
N PRO A 78 0.10 -12.44 -6.59
CA PRO A 78 1.21 -12.98 -7.38
C PRO A 78 1.47 -12.18 -8.67
N THR A 79 0.54 -11.33 -9.10
CA THR A 79 0.69 -10.47 -10.28
C THR A 79 1.58 -9.27 -9.96
N ILE A 80 1.37 -8.65 -8.80
CA ILE A 80 2.20 -7.53 -8.32
C ILE A 80 3.52 -8.04 -7.76
N ALA A 81 3.49 -9.18 -7.06
CA ALA A 81 4.64 -9.85 -6.47
C ALA A 81 5.53 -8.87 -5.68
N VAL A 82 4.91 -8.13 -4.75
CA VAL A 82 5.65 -7.24 -3.83
C VAL A 82 6.64 -8.06 -3.01
N ASP A 83 7.90 -7.62 -2.98
CA ASP A 83 8.96 -8.25 -2.19
C ASP A 83 8.91 -7.75 -0.74
N TRP A 84 7.94 -8.25 0.01
CA TRP A 84 7.78 -7.92 1.43
C TRP A 84 8.91 -8.53 2.27
N PRO A 85 9.52 -7.77 3.21
CA PRO A 85 10.53 -8.29 4.11
C PRO A 85 10.05 -9.50 4.90
N LYS A 86 10.80 -10.61 4.84
CA LYS A 86 10.53 -11.82 5.62
C LYS A 86 10.73 -11.55 7.11
N LEU A 87 9.74 -11.91 7.92
CA LEU A 87 9.80 -11.85 9.37
C LEU A 87 9.68 -13.27 9.93
N ASP A 88 10.32 -13.52 11.08
CA ASP A 88 10.23 -14.79 11.81
C ASP A 88 8.92 -14.90 12.64
N ILE A 89 7.85 -14.28 12.15
CA ILE A 89 6.52 -14.26 12.74
C ILE A 89 5.47 -14.35 11.63
N GLU A 90 4.27 -14.83 11.99
CA GLU A 90 3.14 -14.81 11.08
C GLU A 90 2.68 -13.37 10.81
N TYR A 91 2.45 -13.04 9.54
CA TYR A 91 1.85 -11.76 9.17
C TYR A 91 0.39 -11.72 9.58
N LYS A 92 0.01 -10.65 10.29
CA LYS A 92 -1.36 -10.41 10.71
C LYS A 92 -1.99 -9.39 9.78
N THR A 93 -3.10 -9.76 9.17
CA THR A 93 -3.93 -8.87 8.36
C THR A 93 -5.34 -8.81 8.93
N SER A 94 -6.11 -7.79 8.56
CA SER A 94 -7.54 -7.81 8.87
C SER A 94 -8.25 -8.88 8.02
N GLU A 95 -9.46 -9.27 8.43
CA GLU A 95 -10.28 -10.14 7.58
C GLU A 95 -10.61 -9.52 6.22
N LYS A 96 -10.74 -8.18 6.17
CA LYS A 96 -11.09 -7.45 4.96
C LYS A 96 -9.96 -7.52 3.93
N ASP A 97 -8.72 -7.37 4.38
CA ASP A 97 -7.54 -7.40 3.50
C ASP A 97 -7.38 -8.76 2.79
N GLY A 98 -7.85 -9.83 3.43
CA GLY A 98 -7.87 -11.19 2.86
C GLY A 98 -9.01 -11.46 1.88
N LYS A 99 -9.93 -10.51 1.65
CA LYS A 99 -11.13 -10.68 0.80
C LYS A 99 -11.07 -9.88 -0.51
N HIS A 100 -9.96 -9.20 -0.79
CA HIS A 100 -9.81 -8.42 -2.02
C HIS A 100 -9.69 -9.31 -3.27
N THR A 101 -10.25 -8.84 -4.38
CA THR A 101 -10.11 -9.48 -5.69
C THR A 101 -8.66 -9.39 -6.16
N SER A 102 -8.14 -10.45 -6.80
CA SER A 102 -6.76 -10.45 -7.31
C SER A 102 -6.55 -9.33 -8.34
N PHE A 103 -5.34 -8.79 -8.43
CA PHE A 103 -5.01 -7.68 -9.33
C PHE A 103 -5.41 -7.98 -10.77
N LYS A 104 -5.06 -9.16 -11.29
CA LYS A 104 -5.37 -9.57 -12.66
C LYS A 104 -6.88 -9.69 -12.96
N ASP A 105 -7.72 -9.84 -11.93
CA ASP A 105 -9.15 -10.05 -12.07
C ASP A 105 -9.95 -8.75 -11.82
N GLN A 106 -9.28 -7.63 -11.54
CA GLN A 106 -9.90 -6.31 -11.37
C GLN A 106 -9.95 -5.54 -12.70
N SER A 107 -11.02 -4.77 -12.93
CA SER A 107 -11.16 -3.97 -14.15
C SER A 107 -10.36 -2.66 -14.14
N PHE A 108 -10.10 -2.09 -12.95
CA PHE A 108 -9.47 -0.79 -12.74
C PHE A 108 -10.09 0.42 -13.47
N GLU A 109 -11.24 0.27 -14.13
CA GLU A 109 -11.94 1.37 -14.83
C GLU A 109 -12.19 2.58 -13.92
N TRP A 110 -12.43 2.34 -12.62
CA TRP A 110 -12.60 3.37 -11.60
C TRP A 110 -11.36 4.26 -11.39
N ALA A 111 -10.17 3.79 -11.78
CA ALA A 111 -8.90 4.47 -11.64
C ALA A 111 -8.51 5.29 -12.88
N GLU A 112 -9.20 5.15 -14.02
CA GLU A 112 -8.91 5.89 -15.26
C GLU A 112 -9.01 7.40 -15.10
N LYS A 113 -9.83 7.88 -14.16
CA LYS A 113 -9.94 9.31 -13.83
C LYS A 113 -8.65 9.94 -13.29
N TRP A 114 -7.63 9.12 -12.98
CA TRP A 114 -6.34 9.55 -12.43
C TRP A 114 -5.19 9.46 -13.45
N LEU A 115 -5.51 9.30 -14.73
CA LEU A 115 -4.57 9.48 -15.86
C LEU A 115 -4.28 10.95 -16.11
#